data_AF-A0A4Q7PF13-F1
#
_entry.id   AF-A0A4Q7PF13-F1
#
_cell.length_a   1.000
_cell.length_b   1.000
_cell.length_c   1.000
_cell.angle_alpha   90.00
_cell.angle_beta   90.00
_cell.angle_gamma   90.00
#
_symmetry.space_group_name_H-M   'P 1'
#
loop_
_entity.id
_entity.type
_entity.pdbx_description
1 polymer ?
#
loop_
_entity_poly.entity_id
_entity_poly.type
_entity_poly.pdbx_seq_one_letter_code
_entity_poly.pdbx_strand_id
1 'polypeptide(L)'
;MKEIRSGQFRDVANRYRKVEPEILNIETNGKSSTQPHAPNQRLLEVRDGLEPFTGNFTERHLAHLIKRISFGVTNNEIARFRNSSIDQILNTFFTRPSAYPQPVNNYNNMANGILDPEVETGEPFVNAAFDRDIEGERIISLKTWMIGRIINTQNSSLEKMILFWWHFLPIKLWDVFVSKIAYRYIKMLERNAFGNLKTIIKDLTIDPGMLIFLSGAFNNKDTPDENFARELQELFCIGKGKDARYTEEDVRMTARVLTGWTIDWDSVHETGEPLSFFNPEAHHTGDKRFSAFYGNRVIQGKTGEAGAEELDELLDMIFSNPECAKHLARRIYSFFVTTEITELAERNVIQPLANIIRNNNYDILPALYTLFKSAHFYHPHIIGVVIKNPFDFTLGFWKSFEMTKATNPAEERDMYTGVLWQMANLGMEVGDPPNVAGWPPYYQTPLYDKIWINTYTISRRIFLTDSLVFWGFRLSDRAMANANVLNFVDKLPGVEDPNKLIRESALILLGVDLGTVQFEQVKQVLLSGQEQDYYWTGAWLTYKANPNNALARTTVLNRLNPAFQILLQMAETHLM
;
A
#
# COMPACT_ATOMS: atom_id res chain seq x y z
N MET A 1 19.53 -30.13 0.15
CA MET A 1 20.11 -28.81 -0.25
C MET A 1 20.17 -27.88 0.96
N LYS A 2 20.72 -26.66 0.85
CA LYS A 2 20.92 -25.78 2.02
C LYS A 2 19.62 -25.06 2.37
N GLU A 3 19.17 -25.21 3.62
CA GLU A 3 18.03 -24.45 4.15
C GLU A 3 18.30 -22.94 4.09
N ILE A 4 17.25 -22.16 3.81
CA ILE A 4 17.33 -20.69 3.73
C ILE A 4 16.64 -20.09 4.96
N ARG A 5 17.36 -19.24 5.70
CA ARG A 5 16.85 -18.52 6.87
C ARG A 5 16.54 -17.06 6.54
N SER A 6 15.55 -16.50 7.23
CA SER A 6 15.25 -15.06 7.15
C SER A 6 16.50 -14.22 7.39
N GLY A 7 16.78 -13.30 6.47
CA GLY A 7 17.90 -12.37 6.55
C GLY A 7 19.28 -13.00 6.31
N GLN A 8 19.36 -14.29 5.99
CA GLN A 8 20.64 -15.00 5.71
C GLN A 8 21.45 -14.34 4.61
N PHE A 9 20.78 -13.69 3.64
CA PHE A 9 21.39 -13.09 2.48
C PHE A 9 21.41 -11.56 2.52
N ARG A 10 21.20 -10.92 3.68
CA ARG A 10 21.21 -9.43 3.78
C ARG A 10 22.48 -8.81 3.20
N ASP A 11 23.65 -9.38 3.50
CA ASP A 11 24.93 -8.88 2.98
C ASP A 11 24.99 -8.91 1.44
N VAL A 12 24.35 -9.92 0.83
CA VAL A 12 24.28 -10.08 -0.62
C VAL A 12 23.19 -9.17 -1.20
N ALA A 13 22.02 -9.08 -0.55
CA ALA A 13 20.92 -8.22 -0.94
C ALA A 13 21.34 -6.73 -1.01
N ASN A 14 22.22 -6.30 -0.11
CA ASN A 14 22.80 -4.94 -0.11
C ASN A 14 23.56 -4.60 -1.41
N ARG A 15 24.00 -5.59 -2.19
CA ARG A 15 24.59 -5.36 -3.53
C ARG A 15 23.56 -4.87 -4.55
N TYR A 16 22.30 -5.31 -4.43
CA TYR A 16 21.23 -5.04 -5.39
C TYR A 16 20.35 -3.85 -4.98
N ARG A 17 20.17 -3.66 -3.66
CA ARG A 17 19.48 -2.49 -3.12
C ARG A 17 20.33 -1.23 -3.35
N LYS A 18 19.87 -0.34 -4.22
CA LYS A 18 20.61 0.90 -4.57
C LYS A 18 20.37 2.06 -3.59
N VAL A 19 19.26 2.03 -2.88
CA VAL A 19 18.84 3.06 -1.94
C VAL A 19 18.35 2.37 -0.68
N GLU A 20 18.95 2.70 0.46
CA GLU A 20 18.39 2.33 1.75
C GLU A 20 17.14 3.17 2.01
N PRO A 21 16.01 2.54 2.40
CA PRO A 21 14.80 3.28 2.72
C PRO A 21 15.04 4.27 3.86
N GLU A 22 14.49 5.47 3.73
CA GLU A 22 14.56 6.48 4.80
C GLU A 22 13.98 5.92 6.10
N ILE A 23 14.70 6.11 7.21
CA ILE A 23 14.28 5.59 8.50
C ILE A 23 13.20 6.50 9.08
N LEU A 24 11.97 6.00 9.08
CA LEU A 24 10.79 6.67 9.60
C LEU A 24 10.65 6.50 11.11
N ASN A 25 11.55 7.12 11.88
CA ASN A 25 11.51 7.10 13.34
C ASN A 25 11.07 8.45 13.92
N ILE A 26 10.54 8.41 15.13
CA ILE A 26 10.37 9.61 15.96
C ILE A 26 11.78 10.03 16.40
N GLU A 27 12.30 11.15 15.91
CA GLU A 27 13.51 11.76 16.47
C GLU A 27 13.23 12.13 17.94
N THR A 28 13.59 11.25 18.88
CA THR A 28 13.65 11.61 20.29
C THR A 28 14.91 12.45 20.47
N ASN A 29 14.83 13.75 20.20
CA ASN A 29 15.90 14.71 20.48
C ASN A 29 16.15 14.81 22.00
N GLY A 30 16.77 13.80 22.62
CA GLY A 30 17.33 13.78 23.98
C GLY A 30 16.40 14.14 25.14
N LYS A 31 15.16 14.51 24.87
CA LYS A 31 14.12 14.88 25.82
C LYS A 31 12.93 14.00 25.49
N SER A 32 12.69 13.01 26.35
CA SER A 32 11.39 12.38 26.45
C SER A 32 10.36 13.49 26.67
N SER A 33 9.71 13.96 25.59
CA SER A 33 8.55 14.81 25.73
C SER A 33 7.42 13.89 26.18
N THR A 34 7.27 13.78 27.49
CA THR A 34 6.10 13.17 28.15
C THR A 34 4.82 13.97 27.94
N GLN A 35 4.83 15.00 27.08
CA GLN A 35 3.63 15.74 26.71
C GLN A 35 2.80 14.90 25.74
N PRO A 36 1.56 14.55 26.09
CA PRO A 36 0.64 13.94 25.13
C PRO A 36 0.46 14.91 23.97
N HIS A 37 0.79 14.46 22.77
CA HIS A 37 0.48 15.24 21.56
C HIS A 37 -1.03 15.45 21.53
N ALA A 38 -1.47 16.70 21.34
CA ALA A 38 -2.89 17.00 21.27
C ALA A 38 -3.52 16.26 20.08
N PRO A 39 -4.65 15.57 20.26
CA PRO A 39 -5.37 14.92 19.17
C PRO A 39 -5.73 15.94 18.08
N ASN A 40 -5.87 15.47 16.85
CA ASN A 40 -6.35 16.30 15.75
C ASN A 40 -7.75 16.83 16.11
N GLN A 41 -7.82 18.13 16.41
CA GLN A 41 -9.05 18.78 16.91
C GLN A 41 -10.22 18.61 15.94
N ARG A 42 -9.95 18.58 14.62
CA ARG A 42 -10.98 18.32 13.59
C ARG A 42 -11.68 16.98 13.80
N LEU A 43 -10.94 15.95 14.23
CA LEU A 43 -11.48 14.60 14.43
C LEU A 43 -12.35 14.50 15.70
N LEU A 44 -12.11 15.36 16.68
CA LEU A 44 -12.91 15.41 17.92
C LEU A 44 -14.32 15.95 17.69
N GLU A 45 -14.59 16.58 16.55
CA GLU A 45 -15.90 17.14 16.19
C GLU A 45 -16.76 16.17 15.38
N VAL A 46 -16.19 15.10 14.82
CA VAL A 46 -16.91 14.13 14.00
C VAL A 46 -17.83 13.28 14.88
N ARG A 47 -19.14 13.32 14.60
CA ARG A 47 -20.17 12.54 15.32
C ARG A 47 -20.78 11.44 14.45
N ASP A 48 -20.67 11.55 13.13
CA ASP A 48 -21.20 10.60 12.16
C ASP A 48 -20.59 9.21 12.33
N GLY A 49 -21.40 8.20 12.05
CA GLY A 49 -21.07 6.78 12.09
C GLY A 49 -21.26 6.12 10.73
N LEU A 50 -21.63 4.83 10.76
CA LEU A 50 -21.82 3.99 9.57
C LEU A 50 -23.16 4.17 8.86
N GLU A 51 -24.04 5.07 9.33
CA GLU A 51 -25.25 5.43 8.59
C GLU A 51 -24.91 5.87 7.15
N PRO A 52 -25.76 5.54 6.15
CA PRO A 52 -25.47 5.90 4.77
C PRO A 52 -25.35 7.42 4.58
N PHE A 53 -24.41 7.85 3.75
CA PHE A 53 -24.28 9.25 3.36
C PHE A 53 -25.52 9.70 2.58
N THR A 54 -26.20 10.74 3.08
CA THR A 54 -27.41 11.32 2.48
C THR A 54 -27.19 12.71 1.86
N GLY A 55 -25.95 13.21 1.90
CA GLY A 55 -25.60 14.51 1.32
C GLY A 55 -25.55 14.48 -0.22
N ASN A 56 -25.36 15.65 -0.82
CA ASN A 56 -25.12 15.75 -2.25
C ASN A 56 -23.73 15.18 -2.59
N PHE A 57 -23.69 14.09 -3.37
CA PHE A 57 -22.45 13.44 -3.76
C PHE A 57 -21.76 14.22 -4.89
N THR A 58 -20.87 15.13 -4.52
CA THR A 58 -20.10 15.98 -5.44
C THR A 58 -18.84 15.30 -5.97
N GLU A 59 -18.20 15.91 -6.98
CA GLU A 59 -16.92 15.42 -7.52
C GLU A 59 -15.79 15.40 -6.49
N ARG A 60 -15.86 16.25 -5.46
CA ARG A 60 -14.93 16.21 -4.33
C ARG A 60 -15.06 14.91 -3.54
N HIS A 61 -16.28 14.44 -3.30
CA HIS A 61 -16.52 13.16 -2.64
C HIS A 61 -16.08 12.00 -3.53
N LEU A 62 -16.30 12.09 -4.85
CA LEU A 62 -15.82 11.11 -5.82
C LEU A 62 -14.28 11.04 -5.85
N ALA A 63 -13.60 12.18 -5.93
CA ALA A 63 -12.14 12.24 -5.92
C ALA A 63 -11.57 11.70 -4.60
N HIS A 64 -12.18 12.05 -3.47
CA HIS A 64 -11.80 11.49 -2.16
C HIS A 64 -11.94 9.97 -2.17
N LEU A 65 -13.12 9.44 -2.54
CA LEU A 65 -13.36 8.00 -2.60
C LEU A 65 -12.30 7.27 -3.46
N ILE A 66 -12.09 7.72 -4.70
CA ILE A 66 -11.13 7.08 -5.61
C ILE A 66 -9.71 7.12 -5.03
N LYS A 67 -9.26 8.25 -4.47
CA LYS A 67 -7.92 8.36 -3.85
C LYS A 67 -7.76 7.46 -2.62
N ARG A 68 -8.83 7.16 -1.88
CA ARG A 68 -8.77 6.24 -0.73
C ARG A 68 -8.73 4.77 -1.16
N ILE A 69 -9.45 4.41 -2.23
CA ILE A 69 -9.57 3.01 -2.69
C ILE A 69 -8.63 2.65 -3.85
N SER A 70 -7.87 3.61 -4.39
CA SER A 70 -7.00 3.48 -5.56
C SER A 70 -5.75 4.36 -5.39
N PHE A 71 -4.91 4.47 -6.42
CA PHE A 71 -3.73 5.36 -6.44
C PHE A 71 -3.99 6.54 -7.39
N GLY A 72 -4.14 7.74 -6.81
CA GLY A 72 -4.48 8.95 -7.56
C GLY A 72 -5.88 8.92 -8.18
N VAL A 73 -6.19 9.95 -8.98
CA VAL A 73 -7.44 10.04 -9.73
C VAL A 73 -7.18 10.77 -11.04
N THR A 74 -7.79 10.30 -12.12
CA THR A 74 -7.66 10.90 -13.45
C THR A 74 -8.90 11.69 -13.84
N ASN A 75 -8.73 12.62 -14.78
CA ASN A 75 -9.86 13.38 -15.37
C ASN A 75 -10.89 12.44 -16.01
N ASN A 76 -10.43 11.38 -16.65
CA ASN A 76 -11.29 10.37 -17.26
C ASN A 76 -12.13 9.62 -16.23
N GLU A 77 -11.58 9.33 -15.04
CA GLU A 77 -12.32 8.67 -13.97
C GLU A 77 -13.38 9.60 -13.37
N ILE A 78 -13.05 10.88 -13.11
CA ILE A 78 -14.04 11.86 -12.66
C ILE A 78 -15.17 11.98 -13.68
N ALA A 79 -14.85 12.18 -14.96
CA ALA A 79 -15.86 12.28 -16.02
C ALA A 79 -16.73 11.02 -16.13
N ARG A 80 -16.12 9.83 -16.01
CA ARG A 80 -16.82 8.54 -16.08
C ARG A 80 -17.81 8.35 -14.94
N PHE A 81 -17.46 8.76 -13.72
CA PHE A 81 -18.25 8.46 -12.52
C PHE A 81 -19.04 9.65 -11.97
N ARG A 82 -18.95 10.85 -12.58
CA ARG A 82 -19.64 12.08 -12.13
C ARG A 82 -21.13 11.88 -11.81
N ASN A 83 -21.82 11.06 -12.59
CA ASN A 83 -23.26 10.80 -12.43
C ASN A 83 -23.57 9.39 -11.89
N SER A 84 -22.57 8.68 -11.39
CA SER A 84 -22.73 7.34 -10.81
C SER A 84 -23.10 7.43 -9.33
N SER A 85 -23.90 6.49 -8.84
CA SER A 85 -24.08 6.30 -7.40
C SER A 85 -22.83 5.71 -6.76
N ILE A 86 -22.67 5.88 -5.44
CA ILE A 86 -21.56 5.28 -4.68
C ILE A 86 -21.53 3.76 -4.90
N ASP A 87 -22.70 3.10 -4.94
CA ASP A 87 -22.80 1.67 -5.22
C ASP A 87 -22.25 1.28 -6.60
N GLN A 88 -22.59 2.03 -7.65
CA GLN A 88 -22.08 1.77 -9.00
C GLN A 88 -20.56 1.92 -9.08
N ILE A 89 -20.01 2.90 -8.36
CA ILE A 89 -18.57 3.13 -8.27
C ILE A 89 -17.91 1.96 -7.55
N LEU A 90 -18.35 1.63 -6.33
CA LEU A 90 -17.77 0.54 -5.53
C LEU A 90 -17.88 -0.82 -6.23
N ASN A 91 -19.00 -1.12 -6.89
CA ASN A 91 -19.15 -2.34 -7.70
C ASN A 91 -18.11 -2.41 -8.83
N THR A 92 -17.78 -1.27 -9.44
CA THR A 92 -16.75 -1.20 -10.49
C THR A 92 -15.36 -1.40 -9.89
N PHE A 93 -15.06 -0.76 -8.76
CA PHE A 93 -13.74 -0.84 -8.14
C PHE A 93 -13.49 -2.22 -7.51
N PHE A 94 -14.41 -2.78 -6.74
CA PHE A 94 -14.25 -4.10 -6.12
C PHE A 94 -14.55 -5.29 -7.03
N THR A 95 -14.51 -5.07 -8.35
CA THR A 95 -14.42 -6.15 -9.33
C THR A 95 -12.95 -6.49 -9.57
N ARG A 96 -12.61 -7.78 -9.51
CA ARG A 96 -11.24 -8.24 -9.79
C ARG A 96 -10.89 -7.97 -11.26
N PRO A 97 -9.82 -7.20 -11.56
CA PRO A 97 -9.39 -6.97 -12.93
C PRO A 97 -8.86 -8.26 -13.58
N SER A 98 -8.72 -8.24 -14.90
CA SER A 98 -8.01 -9.30 -15.64
C SER A 98 -6.59 -9.48 -15.10
N ALA A 99 -6.08 -10.71 -15.09
CA ALA A 99 -4.74 -11.00 -14.62
C ALA A 99 -3.69 -10.19 -15.39
N TYR A 100 -2.80 -9.52 -14.65
CA TYR A 100 -1.61 -8.91 -15.23
C TYR A 100 -0.61 -10.02 -15.62
N PRO A 101 0.14 -9.90 -16.74
CA PRO A 101 1.13 -10.90 -17.16
C PRO A 101 2.11 -11.22 -16.03
N GLN A 102 2.67 -12.43 -16.02
CA GLN A 102 3.68 -12.81 -15.03
C GLN A 102 4.94 -11.93 -15.18
N PRO A 103 5.72 -11.71 -14.11
CA PRO A 103 7.02 -11.06 -14.23
C PRO A 103 7.97 -11.98 -15.01
N VAL A 104 8.75 -11.37 -15.89
CA VAL A 104 9.62 -12.06 -16.85
C VAL A 104 11.07 -11.65 -16.67
N ASN A 105 11.99 -12.44 -17.21
CA ASN A 105 13.40 -12.07 -17.26
C ASN A 105 13.59 -10.85 -18.17
N ASN A 106 13.67 -9.69 -17.54
CA ASN A 106 13.94 -8.38 -18.15
C ASN A 106 15.24 -7.76 -17.61
N TYR A 107 16.08 -8.56 -16.95
CA TYR A 107 17.28 -8.12 -16.25
C TYR A 107 18.59 -8.66 -16.85
N ASN A 108 18.50 -9.63 -17.77
CA ASN A 108 19.65 -10.06 -18.56
C ASN A 108 20.34 -8.88 -19.23
N ASN A 109 21.63 -8.71 -18.95
CA ASN A 109 22.48 -7.66 -19.49
C ASN A 109 23.91 -8.18 -19.67
N MET A 110 24.22 -8.60 -20.90
CA MET A 110 25.55 -9.12 -21.26
C MET A 110 26.67 -8.10 -21.06
N ALA A 111 26.40 -6.80 -21.22
CA ALA A 111 27.41 -5.75 -21.04
C ALA A 111 27.89 -5.65 -19.59
N ASN A 112 27.02 -6.00 -18.63
CA ASN A 112 27.31 -5.99 -17.20
C ASN A 112 27.56 -7.40 -16.64
N GLY A 113 27.63 -8.43 -17.49
CA GLY A 113 27.82 -9.82 -17.08
C GLY A 113 26.64 -10.42 -16.30
N ILE A 114 25.44 -9.85 -16.44
CA ILE A 114 24.22 -10.35 -15.79
C ILE A 114 23.51 -11.27 -16.78
N LEU A 115 23.44 -12.57 -16.49
CA LEU A 115 22.74 -13.55 -17.30
C LEU A 115 22.11 -14.60 -16.39
N ASP A 116 20.80 -14.76 -16.48
CA ASP A 116 20.09 -15.87 -15.86
C ASP A 116 20.41 -17.16 -16.62
N PRO A 117 20.99 -18.18 -15.97
CA PRO A 117 21.34 -19.43 -16.64
C PRO A 117 20.13 -20.32 -16.93
N GLU A 118 18.99 -20.10 -16.25
CA GLU A 118 17.82 -20.97 -16.34
C GLU A 118 16.65 -20.36 -17.12
N VAL A 119 16.54 -19.02 -17.11
CA VAL A 119 15.38 -18.32 -17.68
C VAL A 119 15.82 -17.46 -18.85
N GLU A 120 15.32 -17.75 -20.05
CA GLU A 120 15.58 -16.94 -21.23
C GLU A 120 14.97 -15.54 -21.10
N THR A 121 15.56 -14.54 -21.77
CA THR A 121 15.04 -13.17 -21.78
C THR A 121 13.60 -13.14 -22.30
N GLY A 122 12.70 -12.53 -21.54
CA GLY A 122 11.27 -12.44 -21.86
C GLY A 122 10.42 -13.58 -21.32
N GLU A 123 11.02 -14.63 -20.78
CA GLU A 123 10.29 -15.76 -20.18
C GLU A 123 10.00 -15.54 -18.68
N PRO A 124 8.90 -16.09 -18.14
CA PRO A 124 8.59 -15.98 -16.71
C PRO A 124 9.62 -16.69 -15.82
N PHE A 125 10.14 -15.99 -14.80
CA PHE A 125 11.07 -16.59 -13.83
C PHE A 125 10.38 -17.13 -12.57
N VAL A 126 9.06 -16.98 -12.44
CA VAL A 126 8.31 -17.25 -11.19
C VAL A 126 8.32 -18.70 -10.73
N ASN A 127 8.79 -19.62 -11.58
CA ASN A 127 8.96 -21.04 -11.27
C ASN A 127 10.42 -21.49 -11.34
N ALA A 128 11.37 -20.59 -11.59
CA ALA A 128 12.79 -20.96 -11.71
C ALA A 128 13.35 -21.46 -10.38
N ALA A 129 14.39 -22.29 -10.44
CA ALA A 129 15.08 -22.71 -9.23
C ALA A 129 15.79 -21.53 -8.56
N PHE A 130 15.95 -21.59 -7.24
CA PHE A 130 16.70 -20.57 -6.51
C PHE A 130 18.15 -20.54 -6.99
N ASP A 131 18.58 -19.37 -7.46
CA ASP A 131 19.98 -19.09 -7.79
C ASP A 131 20.43 -17.81 -7.09
N ARG A 132 21.34 -17.97 -6.13
CA ARG A 132 21.85 -16.91 -5.27
C ARG A 132 22.39 -15.71 -6.06
N ASP A 133 23.03 -15.94 -7.21
CA ASP A 133 23.74 -14.89 -7.94
C ASP A 133 22.79 -14.03 -8.78
N ILE A 134 21.59 -14.54 -9.10
CA ILE A 134 20.59 -13.84 -9.91
C ILE A 134 19.32 -13.45 -9.13
N GLU A 135 19.06 -14.01 -7.94
CA GLU A 135 17.84 -13.74 -7.17
C GLU A 135 17.65 -12.25 -6.87
N GLY A 136 18.72 -11.48 -6.65
CA GLY A 136 18.63 -10.04 -6.47
C GLY A 136 18.02 -9.33 -7.69
N GLU A 137 18.37 -9.76 -8.90
CA GLU A 137 17.82 -9.21 -10.15
C GLU A 137 16.33 -9.57 -10.31
N ARG A 138 15.98 -10.83 -10.01
CA ARG A 138 14.59 -11.33 -9.99
C ARG A 138 13.72 -10.56 -8.97
N ILE A 139 14.24 -10.27 -7.78
CA ILE A 139 13.55 -9.48 -6.75
C ILE A 139 13.29 -8.05 -7.24
N ILE A 140 14.28 -7.37 -7.82
CA ILE A 140 14.04 -6.03 -8.40
C ILE A 140 13.02 -6.12 -9.53
N SER A 141 13.10 -7.15 -10.38
CA SER A 141 12.14 -7.33 -11.49
C SER A 141 10.72 -7.51 -10.96
N LEU A 142 10.54 -8.31 -9.91
CA LEU A 142 9.27 -8.51 -9.23
C LEU A 142 8.73 -7.21 -8.61
N LYS A 143 9.58 -6.37 -8.01
CA LYS A 143 9.18 -5.06 -7.46
C LYS A 143 8.77 -4.08 -8.56
N THR A 144 9.51 -4.02 -9.66
CA THR A 144 9.14 -3.16 -10.82
C THR A 144 7.87 -3.64 -11.49
N TRP A 145 7.65 -4.95 -11.53
CA TRP A 145 6.40 -5.55 -11.98
C TRP A 145 5.21 -5.15 -11.09
N MET A 146 5.37 -5.14 -9.76
CA MET A 146 4.34 -4.64 -8.83
C MET A 146 3.98 -3.16 -9.09
N ILE A 147 4.98 -2.33 -9.41
CA ILE A 147 4.75 -0.93 -9.81
C ILE A 147 4.02 -0.87 -11.16
N GLY A 148 4.44 -1.70 -12.12
CA GLY A 148 3.82 -1.81 -13.44
C GLY A 148 2.34 -2.15 -13.37
N ARG A 149 1.95 -3.07 -12.48
CA ARG A 149 0.53 -3.38 -12.20
C ARG A 149 -0.29 -2.15 -11.85
N ILE A 150 0.23 -1.28 -10.97
CA ILE A 150 -0.46 -0.05 -10.52
C ILE A 150 -0.58 0.96 -11.68
N ILE A 151 0.51 1.17 -12.42
CA ILE A 151 0.57 2.18 -13.49
C ILE A 151 -0.28 1.76 -14.71
N ASN A 152 -0.29 0.47 -15.04
CA ASN A 152 -0.94 -0.03 -16.24
C ASN A 152 -2.43 -0.32 -16.06
N THR A 153 -2.90 -0.54 -14.82
CA THR A 153 -4.33 -0.73 -14.57
C THR A 153 -5.10 0.60 -14.53
N GLN A 154 -6.31 0.59 -15.08
CA GLN A 154 -7.27 1.69 -14.89
C GLN A 154 -7.78 1.68 -13.44
N ASN A 155 -8.22 0.51 -12.95
CA ASN A 155 -8.69 0.32 -11.59
C ASN A 155 -7.60 -0.37 -10.75
N SER A 156 -7.00 0.38 -9.81
CA SER A 156 -5.94 -0.11 -8.92
C SER A 156 -6.41 -0.41 -7.50
N SER A 157 -7.70 -0.69 -7.29
CA SER A 157 -8.20 -1.07 -5.96
C SER A 157 -7.74 -2.44 -5.48
N LEU A 158 -7.52 -3.38 -6.41
CA LEU A 158 -6.88 -4.65 -6.09
C LEU A 158 -5.47 -4.40 -5.54
N GLU A 159 -4.67 -3.59 -6.22
CA GLU A 159 -3.32 -3.22 -5.78
C GLU A 159 -3.34 -2.43 -4.46
N LYS A 160 -4.34 -1.57 -4.24
CA LYS A 160 -4.54 -0.84 -2.99
C LYS A 160 -4.83 -1.80 -1.83
N MET A 161 -5.66 -2.83 -2.05
CA MET A 161 -5.91 -3.88 -1.07
C MET A 161 -4.69 -4.78 -0.85
N ILE A 162 -3.93 -5.11 -1.89
CA ILE A 162 -2.66 -5.83 -1.72
C ILE A 162 -1.72 -5.02 -0.83
N LEU A 163 -1.63 -3.70 -1.01
CA LEU A 163 -0.82 -2.85 -0.15
C LEU A 163 -1.31 -2.84 1.30
N PHE A 164 -2.64 -2.77 1.52
CA PHE A 164 -3.24 -2.90 2.85
C PHE A 164 -2.84 -4.23 3.51
N TRP A 165 -3.02 -5.34 2.79
CA TRP A 165 -2.70 -6.67 3.31
C TRP A 165 -1.21 -6.85 3.53
N TRP A 166 -0.35 -6.34 2.65
CA TRP A 166 1.10 -6.39 2.84
C TRP A 166 1.53 -5.59 4.06
N HIS A 167 0.92 -4.43 4.27
CA HIS A 167 1.18 -3.65 5.48
C HIS A 167 0.74 -4.41 6.74
N PHE A 168 -0.38 -5.13 6.68
CA PHE A 168 -0.96 -5.81 7.82
C PHE A 168 -0.34 -7.18 8.13
N LEU A 169 0.06 -7.94 7.10
CA LEU A 169 0.55 -9.32 7.19
C LEU A 169 1.96 -9.45 6.60
N PRO A 170 2.92 -8.59 6.94
CA PRO A 170 4.12 -8.38 6.14
C PRO A 170 5.06 -9.58 6.08
N ILE A 171 5.64 -9.78 4.89
CA ILE A 171 7.00 -10.33 4.73
C ILE A 171 7.92 -9.24 4.18
N LYS A 172 9.23 -9.48 4.24
CA LYS A 172 10.23 -8.66 3.55
C LYS A 172 10.88 -9.46 2.44
N LEU A 173 10.80 -8.95 1.21
CA LEU A 173 11.36 -9.66 0.05
C LEU A 173 12.87 -9.83 0.14
N TRP A 174 13.59 -8.86 0.70
CA TRP A 174 15.03 -8.97 0.90
C TRP A 174 15.43 -9.91 2.04
N ASP A 175 14.57 -10.12 3.04
CA ASP A 175 14.87 -11.08 4.12
C ASP A 175 14.54 -12.52 3.70
N VAL A 176 13.45 -12.73 2.94
CA VAL A 176 13.12 -14.05 2.38
C VAL A 176 14.09 -14.43 1.25
N PHE A 177 14.44 -13.45 0.40
CA PHE A 177 15.42 -13.55 -0.69
C PHE A 177 15.19 -14.71 -1.68
N VAL A 178 13.93 -15.06 -1.96
CA VAL A 178 13.56 -16.09 -2.96
C VAL A 178 12.38 -15.57 -3.77
N SER A 179 12.62 -15.21 -5.03
CA SER A 179 11.64 -14.51 -5.89
C SER A 179 10.37 -15.32 -6.16
N LYS A 180 10.45 -16.64 -6.36
CA LYS A 180 9.25 -17.48 -6.53
C LYS A 180 8.39 -17.58 -5.27
N ILE A 181 9.00 -17.59 -4.09
CA ILE A 181 8.28 -17.54 -2.81
C ILE A 181 7.60 -16.17 -2.66
N ALA A 182 8.34 -15.10 -2.95
CA ALA A 182 7.79 -13.74 -2.94
C ALA A 182 6.59 -13.59 -3.89
N TYR A 183 6.68 -14.15 -5.10
CA TYR A 183 5.60 -14.17 -6.08
C TYR A 183 4.38 -14.95 -5.57
N ARG A 184 4.57 -16.17 -5.04
CA ARG A 184 3.50 -16.97 -4.42
C ARG A 184 2.77 -16.19 -3.32
N TYR A 185 3.52 -15.52 -2.45
CA TYR A 185 2.97 -14.68 -1.40
C TYR A 185 2.15 -13.51 -1.97
N ILE A 186 2.63 -12.80 -3.01
CA ILE A 186 1.84 -11.76 -3.71
C ILE A 186 0.53 -12.34 -4.25
N LYS A 187 0.57 -13.54 -4.86
CA LYS A 187 -0.63 -14.22 -5.39
C LYS A 187 -1.59 -14.65 -4.29
N MET A 188 -1.09 -15.03 -3.12
CA MET A 188 -1.90 -15.32 -1.92
C MET A 188 -2.65 -14.07 -1.43
N LEU A 189 -1.97 -12.92 -1.37
CA LEU A 189 -2.66 -11.66 -1.04
C LEU A 189 -3.69 -11.29 -2.10
N GLU A 190 -3.35 -11.47 -3.39
CA GLU A 190 -4.23 -11.12 -4.50
C GLU A 190 -5.51 -11.97 -4.50
N ARG A 191 -5.42 -13.29 -4.25
CA ARG A 191 -6.61 -14.16 -4.20
C ARG A 191 -7.54 -13.81 -3.03
N ASN A 192 -6.99 -13.30 -1.94
CA ASN A 192 -7.72 -12.96 -0.73
C ASN A 192 -8.03 -11.46 -0.58
N ALA A 193 -7.66 -10.63 -1.57
CA ALA A 193 -7.66 -9.17 -1.44
C ALA A 193 -9.02 -8.57 -0.99
N PHE A 194 -10.12 -9.15 -1.50
CA PHE A 194 -11.50 -8.79 -1.15
C PHE A 194 -12.24 -9.92 -0.44
N GLY A 195 -11.49 -10.89 0.12
CA GLY A 195 -12.02 -12.15 0.63
C GLY A 195 -12.21 -12.18 2.14
N ASN A 196 -11.95 -13.35 2.72
CA ASN A 196 -12.23 -13.64 4.12
C ASN A 196 -10.94 -13.59 4.97
N LEU A 197 -11.00 -12.94 6.15
CA LEU A 197 -9.84 -12.86 7.04
C LEU A 197 -9.38 -14.23 7.55
N LYS A 198 -10.30 -15.16 7.84
CA LYS A 198 -9.92 -16.51 8.30
C LYS A 198 -9.12 -17.24 7.23
N THR A 199 -9.56 -17.14 5.98
CA THR A 199 -8.89 -17.76 4.83
C THR A 199 -7.49 -17.19 4.64
N ILE A 200 -7.33 -15.86 4.61
CA ILE A 200 -6.00 -15.27 4.40
C ILE A 200 -5.04 -15.56 5.56
N ILE A 201 -5.52 -15.62 6.81
CA ILE A 201 -4.68 -15.97 7.96
C ILE A 201 -4.25 -17.45 7.91
N LYS A 202 -5.15 -18.36 7.55
CA LYS A 202 -4.80 -19.78 7.34
C LYS A 202 -3.78 -19.92 6.22
N ASP A 203 -4.03 -19.28 5.08
CA ASP A 203 -3.15 -19.29 3.92
C ASP A 203 -1.75 -18.74 4.23
N LEU A 204 -1.70 -17.64 4.99
CA LEU A 204 -0.47 -17.00 5.45
C LEU A 204 0.33 -17.89 6.40
N THR A 205 -0.35 -18.55 7.33
CA THR A 205 0.27 -19.39 8.37
C THR A 205 1.13 -20.50 7.77
N ILE A 206 0.70 -21.05 6.62
CA ILE A 206 1.43 -22.11 5.91
C ILE A 206 2.14 -21.61 4.65
N ASP A 207 2.24 -20.29 4.43
CA ASP A 207 2.96 -19.75 3.28
C ASP A 207 4.47 -19.89 3.48
N PRO A 208 5.24 -20.42 2.50
CA PRO A 208 6.69 -20.55 2.62
C PRO A 208 7.41 -19.24 2.92
N GLY A 209 6.90 -18.10 2.43
CA GLY A 209 7.47 -16.79 2.72
C GLY A 209 7.33 -16.40 4.17
N MET A 210 6.15 -16.63 4.77
CA MET A 210 5.91 -16.39 6.19
C MET A 210 6.69 -17.38 7.08
N LEU A 211 6.70 -18.66 6.72
CA LEU A 211 7.46 -19.70 7.41
C LEU A 211 8.96 -19.40 7.43
N ILE A 212 9.55 -18.85 6.36
CA ILE A 212 10.93 -18.35 6.39
C ILE A 212 11.00 -17.09 7.26
N PHE A 213 10.17 -16.09 6.96
CA PHE A 213 10.31 -14.74 7.50
C PHE A 213 10.26 -14.69 9.03
N LEU A 214 9.33 -15.44 9.64
CA LEU A 214 9.17 -15.55 11.10
C LEU A 214 9.67 -16.88 11.66
N SER A 215 10.56 -17.57 10.93
CA SER A 215 11.25 -18.79 11.36
C SER A 215 10.34 -19.99 11.67
N GLY A 216 9.08 -19.94 11.26
CA GLY A 216 8.14 -21.06 11.35
C GLY A 216 8.61 -22.35 10.67
N ALA A 217 9.41 -22.26 9.60
CA ALA A 217 9.98 -23.43 8.92
C ALA A 217 10.88 -24.29 9.83
N PHE A 218 11.38 -23.71 10.93
CA PHE A 218 12.25 -24.36 11.91
C PHE A 218 11.53 -24.68 13.24
N ASN A 219 10.23 -24.37 13.33
CA ASN A 219 9.41 -24.59 14.52
C ASN A 219 9.07 -26.08 14.69
N ASN A 220 9.59 -26.70 15.76
CA ASN A 220 9.43 -28.13 16.02
C ASN A 220 9.16 -28.40 17.51
N LYS A 221 8.73 -29.62 17.83
CA LYS A 221 8.32 -30.04 19.18
C LYS A 221 9.40 -29.89 20.24
N ASP A 222 10.68 -30.00 19.87
CA ASP A 222 11.82 -29.91 20.80
C ASP A 222 12.19 -28.45 21.06
N THR A 223 12.01 -27.58 20.06
CA THR A 223 12.23 -26.13 20.16
C THR A 223 11.04 -25.34 19.59
N PRO A 224 9.90 -25.23 20.30
CA PRO A 224 8.78 -24.42 19.86
C PRO A 224 9.17 -22.94 19.74
N ASP A 225 8.96 -22.34 18.57
CA ASP A 225 9.28 -20.95 18.27
C ASP A 225 8.07 -20.05 18.52
N GLU A 226 8.21 -19.15 19.50
CA GLU A 226 7.16 -18.21 19.91
C GLU A 226 7.00 -17.01 18.96
N ASN A 227 7.92 -16.78 18.02
CA ASN A 227 7.93 -15.56 17.20
C ASN A 227 6.64 -15.43 16.39
N PHE A 228 6.37 -16.35 15.45
CA PHE A 228 5.12 -16.29 14.68
C PHE A 228 3.87 -16.47 15.56
N ALA A 229 3.95 -17.28 16.62
CA ALA A 229 2.85 -17.47 17.56
C ALA A 229 2.42 -16.17 18.26
N ARG A 230 3.40 -15.32 18.58
CA ARG A 230 3.18 -13.99 19.13
C ARG A 230 2.59 -13.08 18.08
N GLU A 231 3.19 -12.99 16.90
CA GLU A 231 2.73 -12.07 15.86
C GLU A 231 1.34 -12.42 15.33
N LEU A 232 0.98 -13.71 15.27
CA LEU A 232 -0.36 -14.17 14.93
C LEU A 232 -1.41 -13.57 15.88
N GLN A 233 -1.18 -13.63 17.19
CA GLN A 233 -2.09 -13.06 18.18
C GLN A 233 -1.98 -11.53 18.23
N GLU A 234 -0.75 -11.01 18.33
CA GLU A 234 -0.47 -9.62 18.67
C GLU A 234 -0.67 -8.65 17.50
N LEU A 235 -0.25 -9.04 16.29
CA LEU A 235 -0.27 -8.16 15.13
C LEU A 235 -1.33 -8.54 14.11
N PHE A 236 -1.61 -9.83 13.92
CA PHE A 236 -2.45 -10.28 12.80
C PHE A 236 -3.91 -10.54 13.20
N CYS A 237 -4.17 -10.91 14.46
CA CYS A 237 -5.53 -11.26 14.89
C CYS A 237 -6.08 -10.37 16.01
N ILE A 238 -5.51 -10.35 17.21
CA ILE A 238 -6.10 -9.74 18.41
C ILE A 238 -5.68 -8.28 18.63
N GLY A 239 -4.43 -7.92 18.31
CA GLY A 239 -3.90 -6.57 18.55
C GLY A 239 -3.26 -6.39 19.93
N LYS A 240 -2.68 -5.20 20.17
CA LYS A 240 -2.04 -4.78 21.44
C LYS A 240 -2.93 -3.88 22.33
N GLY A 241 -4.24 -3.87 22.08
CA GLY A 241 -5.16 -2.97 22.77
C GLY A 241 -5.34 -3.31 24.26
N LYS A 242 -5.91 -2.38 25.04
CA LYS A 242 -6.23 -2.59 26.47
C LYS A 242 -7.11 -3.82 26.77
N ASP A 243 -7.85 -4.27 25.76
CA ASP A 243 -8.77 -5.40 25.83
C ASP A 243 -8.14 -6.71 25.33
N ALA A 244 -6.92 -6.66 24.77
CA ALA A 244 -6.13 -7.84 24.45
C ALA A 244 -5.47 -8.36 25.73
N ARG A 245 -6.01 -9.46 26.28
CA ARG A 245 -5.59 -10.04 27.56
C ARG A 245 -5.13 -11.49 27.44
N TYR A 246 -4.69 -11.89 26.25
CA TYR A 246 -3.95 -13.15 26.10
C TYR A 246 -2.65 -13.05 26.91
N THR A 247 -2.14 -14.20 27.30
CA THR A 247 -0.99 -14.34 28.18
C THR A 247 0.22 -14.87 27.42
N GLU A 248 1.39 -14.77 28.04
CA GLU A 248 2.59 -15.40 27.51
C GLU A 248 2.43 -16.92 27.35
N GLU A 249 1.63 -17.55 28.22
CA GLU A 249 1.34 -18.97 28.10
C GLU A 249 0.48 -19.28 26.86
N ASP A 250 -0.44 -18.38 26.48
CA ASP A 250 -1.20 -18.51 25.23
C ASP A 250 -0.28 -18.45 24.00
N VAL A 251 0.78 -17.63 24.06
CA VAL A 251 1.83 -17.59 23.02
C VAL A 251 2.55 -18.93 22.92
N ARG A 252 2.99 -19.51 24.05
CA ARG A 252 3.64 -20.82 24.08
C ARG A 252 2.75 -21.95 23.57
N MET A 253 1.47 -21.94 23.94
CA MET A 253 0.51 -22.93 23.47
C MET A 253 0.26 -22.80 21.97
N THR A 254 0.17 -21.56 21.47
CA THR A 254 0.09 -21.28 20.03
C THR A 254 1.36 -21.78 19.31
N ALA A 255 2.55 -21.54 19.85
CA ALA A 255 3.82 -22.01 19.28
C ALA A 255 3.84 -23.54 19.13
N ARG A 256 3.34 -24.26 20.14
CA ARG A 256 3.21 -25.72 20.12
C ARG A 256 2.22 -26.21 19.07
N VAL A 257 1.06 -25.57 18.92
CA VAL A 257 0.11 -25.91 17.83
C VAL A 257 0.76 -25.75 16.46
N LEU A 258 1.57 -24.70 16.29
CA LEU A 258 2.22 -24.38 15.01
C LEU A 258 3.43 -25.28 14.69
N THR A 259 3.89 -26.14 15.60
CA THR A 259 5.02 -27.05 15.33
C THR A 259 4.67 -28.04 14.22
N GLY A 260 5.66 -28.45 13.43
CA GLY A 260 5.50 -29.43 12.36
C GLY A 260 5.21 -28.84 10.98
N TRP A 261 4.67 -27.63 10.88
CA TRP A 261 4.58 -26.93 9.58
C TRP A 261 5.98 -26.51 9.12
N THR A 262 6.37 -26.91 7.90
CA THR A 262 7.68 -26.59 7.33
C THR A 262 7.61 -26.44 5.81
N ILE A 263 8.77 -26.21 5.19
CA ILE A 263 8.94 -25.98 3.75
C ILE A 263 9.58 -27.21 3.12
N ASP A 264 9.10 -27.58 1.94
CA ASP A 264 9.82 -28.49 1.07
C ASP A 264 10.99 -27.74 0.43
N TRP A 265 12.19 -27.89 1.00
CA TRP A 265 13.37 -27.19 0.51
C TRP A 265 13.81 -27.64 -0.88
N ASP A 266 13.43 -28.82 -1.34
CA ASP A 266 13.75 -29.27 -2.69
C ASP A 266 12.92 -28.49 -3.71
N SER A 267 11.62 -28.27 -3.43
CA SER A 267 10.76 -27.40 -4.24
C SER A 267 11.29 -25.96 -4.38
N VAL A 268 12.15 -25.48 -3.47
CA VAL A 268 12.79 -24.16 -3.57
C VAL A 268 13.95 -24.15 -4.57
N HIS A 269 14.68 -25.26 -4.68
CA HIS A 269 15.87 -25.35 -5.52
C HIS A 269 15.62 -26.11 -6.83
N GLU A 270 14.38 -26.55 -7.08
CA GLU A 270 13.94 -27.13 -8.35
C GLU A 270 13.00 -26.18 -9.09
N THR A 271 12.82 -26.40 -10.39
CA THR A 271 11.81 -25.68 -11.18
C THR A 271 10.41 -26.10 -10.73
N GLY A 272 9.56 -25.13 -10.38
CA GLY A 272 8.20 -25.35 -9.92
C GLY A 272 7.77 -24.38 -8.82
N GLU A 273 6.55 -24.56 -8.35
CA GLU A 273 6.03 -23.79 -7.22
C GLU A 273 6.69 -24.23 -5.91
N PRO A 274 7.02 -23.29 -4.99
CA PRO A 274 7.52 -23.65 -3.68
C PRO A 274 6.38 -24.21 -2.82
N LEU A 275 6.65 -25.33 -2.14
CA LEU A 275 5.70 -26.08 -1.34
C LEU A 275 5.99 -25.98 0.15
N SER A 276 4.94 -26.08 0.94
CA SER A 276 4.99 -26.28 2.39
C SER A 276 4.18 -27.52 2.74
N PHE A 277 4.54 -28.18 3.83
CA PHE A 277 3.88 -29.39 4.29
C PHE A 277 3.89 -29.49 5.81
N PHE A 278 3.07 -30.39 6.33
CA PHE A 278 3.06 -30.72 7.74
C PHE A 278 3.90 -31.98 7.97
N ASN A 279 4.87 -31.90 8.89
CA ASN A 279 5.69 -33.01 9.33
C ASN A 279 5.20 -33.47 10.72
N PRO A 280 4.46 -34.60 10.81
CA PRO A 280 3.96 -35.10 12.08
C PRO A 280 5.04 -35.45 13.10
N GLU A 281 6.23 -35.87 12.66
CA GLU A 281 7.31 -36.26 13.56
C GLU A 281 7.89 -35.06 14.33
N ALA A 282 7.77 -33.87 13.75
CA ALA A 282 8.20 -32.61 14.34
C ALA A 282 7.09 -31.90 15.15
N HIS A 283 5.87 -32.44 15.18
CA HIS A 283 4.74 -31.82 15.89
C HIS A 283 4.68 -32.18 17.38
N HIS A 284 4.33 -31.21 18.22
CA HIS A 284 4.11 -31.39 19.65
C HIS A 284 2.74 -32.00 19.89
N THR A 285 2.66 -33.23 20.40
CA THR A 285 1.41 -34.00 20.50
C THR A 285 0.67 -33.87 21.84
N GLY A 286 1.18 -33.11 22.80
CA GLY A 286 0.49 -32.87 24.07
C GLY A 286 -0.62 -31.81 23.95
N ASP A 287 -1.62 -31.88 24.84
CA ASP A 287 -2.72 -30.90 24.94
C ASP A 287 -2.21 -29.47 25.14
N LYS A 288 -2.90 -28.52 24.49
CA LYS A 288 -2.58 -27.08 24.58
C LYS A 288 -3.75 -26.36 25.25
N ARG A 289 -3.51 -25.85 26.47
CA ARG A 289 -4.53 -25.17 27.30
C ARG A 289 -4.34 -23.67 27.26
N PHE A 290 -5.35 -22.97 26.78
CA PHE A 290 -5.36 -21.52 26.71
C PHE A 290 -6.01 -20.90 27.95
N SER A 291 -5.75 -19.61 28.16
CA SER A 291 -6.23 -18.84 29.30
C SER A 291 -7.73 -18.53 29.22
N ALA A 292 -8.25 -17.89 30.28
CA ALA A 292 -9.63 -17.44 30.34
C ALA A 292 -9.97 -16.43 29.23
N PHE A 293 -8.99 -15.73 28.66
CA PHE A 293 -9.18 -14.83 27.51
C PHE A 293 -9.70 -15.59 26.28
N TYR A 294 -9.28 -16.84 26.11
CA TYR A 294 -9.77 -17.77 25.10
C TYR A 294 -10.79 -18.77 25.66
N GLY A 295 -11.45 -18.44 26.78
CA GLY A 295 -12.49 -19.26 27.39
C GLY A 295 -11.99 -20.55 28.04
N ASN A 296 -10.71 -20.60 28.46
CA ASN A 296 -10.06 -21.81 28.99
C ASN A 296 -10.10 -23.01 28.02
N ARG A 297 -10.16 -22.73 26.71
CA ARG A 297 -10.22 -23.77 25.68
C ARG A 297 -8.97 -24.64 25.71
N VAL A 298 -9.16 -25.92 25.44
CA VAL A 298 -8.09 -26.90 25.30
C VAL A 298 -8.16 -27.44 23.88
N ILE A 299 -7.07 -27.32 23.13
CA ILE A 299 -6.88 -28.05 21.88
C ILE A 299 -6.28 -29.39 22.27
N GLN A 300 -7.00 -30.46 21.97
CA GLN A 300 -6.57 -31.82 22.26
C GLN A 300 -5.41 -32.19 21.37
N GLY A 301 -4.35 -32.74 21.96
CA GLY A 301 -3.17 -33.12 21.22
C GLY A 301 -3.44 -34.25 20.23
N LYS A 302 -3.03 -34.08 18.98
CA LYS A 302 -3.20 -35.07 17.90
C LYS A 302 -1.86 -35.65 17.45
N THR A 303 -1.91 -36.83 16.83
CA THR A 303 -0.74 -37.57 16.33
C THR A 303 -0.87 -37.86 14.84
N GLY A 304 0.26 -38.05 14.16
CA GLY A 304 0.25 -38.28 12.70
C GLY A 304 -0.27 -37.04 11.96
N GLU A 305 -0.79 -37.25 10.74
CA GLU A 305 -1.30 -36.16 9.90
C GLU A 305 -2.45 -35.37 10.54
N ALA A 306 -3.18 -35.98 11.49
CA ALA A 306 -4.24 -35.30 12.22
C ALA A 306 -3.73 -34.10 13.05
N GLY A 307 -2.44 -34.04 13.37
CA GLY A 307 -1.81 -32.87 14.01
C GLY A 307 -2.02 -31.57 13.23
N ALA A 308 -2.09 -31.63 11.90
CA ALA A 308 -2.31 -30.45 11.06
C ALA A 308 -3.66 -29.76 11.35
N GLU A 309 -4.67 -30.52 11.79
CA GLU A 309 -6.02 -30.02 12.09
C GLU A 309 -6.04 -29.10 13.32
N GLU A 310 -5.03 -29.17 14.19
CA GLU A 310 -4.95 -28.29 15.36
C GLU A 310 -4.83 -26.81 14.98
N LEU A 311 -4.28 -26.51 13.79
CA LEU A 311 -4.23 -25.15 13.27
C LEU A 311 -5.65 -24.59 13.07
N ASP A 312 -6.57 -25.38 12.54
CA ASP A 312 -7.96 -24.95 12.34
C ASP A 312 -8.65 -24.71 13.68
N GLU A 313 -8.41 -25.56 14.67
CA GLU A 313 -8.97 -25.39 16.03
C GLU A 313 -8.43 -24.12 16.73
N LEU A 314 -7.14 -23.81 16.53
CA LEU A 314 -6.50 -22.59 17.03
C LEU A 314 -7.10 -21.35 16.36
N LEU A 315 -7.22 -21.35 15.04
CA LEU A 315 -7.80 -20.21 14.32
C LEU A 315 -9.26 -20.01 14.71
N ASP A 316 -10.06 -21.09 14.82
CA ASP A 316 -11.44 -21.00 15.30
C ASP A 316 -11.55 -20.40 16.70
N MET A 317 -10.64 -20.77 17.60
CA MET A 317 -10.56 -20.18 18.93
C MET A 317 -10.24 -18.68 18.86
N ILE A 318 -9.21 -18.29 18.09
CA ILE A 318 -8.81 -16.88 17.94
C ILE A 318 -9.96 -16.05 17.35
N PHE A 319 -10.59 -16.50 16.26
CA PHE A 319 -11.67 -15.77 15.60
C PHE A 319 -12.99 -15.78 16.37
N SER A 320 -13.16 -16.68 17.34
CA SER A 320 -14.30 -16.63 18.27
C SER A 320 -14.21 -15.44 19.23
N ASN A 321 -13.01 -14.91 19.46
CA ASN A 321 -12.78 -13.74 20.31
C ASN A 321 -13.20 -12.45 19.58
N PRO A 322 -14.06 -11.59 20.19
CA PRO A 322 -14.55 -10.37 19.55
C PRO A 322 -13.45 -9.32 19.28
N GLU A 323 -12.32 -9.37 19.98
CA GLU A 323 -11.21 -8.44 19.72
C GLU A 323 -10.61 -8.62 18.33
N CYS A 324 -10.74 -9.81 17.72
CA CYS A 324 -10.22 -10.04 16.38
C CYS A 324 -10.91 -9.16 15.33
N ALA A 325 -12.24 -9.08 15.37
CA ALA A 325 -13.00 -8.24 14.46
C ALA A 325 -12.75 -6.73 14.72
N LYS A 326 -12.57 -6.33 15.98
CA LYS A 326 -12.23 -4.94 16.33
C LYS A 326 -10.85 -4.55 15.83
N HIS A 327 -9.86 -5.44 15.99
CA HIS A 327 -8.52 -5.23 15.48
C HIS A 327 -8.53 -5.01 13.97
N LEU A 328 -9.17 -5.92 13.21
CA LEU A 328 -9.32 -5.74 11.76
C LEU A 328 -10.05 -4.43 11.41
N ALA A 329 -11.14 -4.10 12.11
CA ALA A 329 -11.89 -2.85 11.89
C ALA A 329 -11.01 -1.61 12.09
N ARG A 330 -10.17 -1.58 13.13
CA ARG A 330 -9.20 -0.50 13.36
C ARG A 330 -8.15 -0.44 12.25
N ARG A 331 -7.63 -1.57 11.79
CA ARG A 331 -6.63 -1.62 10.71
C ARG A 331 -7.20 -1.11 9.39
N ILE A 332 -8.42 -1.53 9.03
CA ILE A 332 -9.14 -1.03 7.85
C ILE A 332 -9.35 0.49 7.99
N TYR A 333 -9.83 0.95 9.15
CA TYR A 333 -10.06 2.38 9.40
C TYR A 333 -8.76 3.21 9.31
N SER A 334 -7.68 2.77 9.96
CA SER A 334 -6.40 3.47 9.97
C SER A 334 -5.78 3.60 8.58
N PHE A 335 -6.00 2.62 7.70
CA PHE A 335 -5.50 2.67 6.34
C PHE A 335 -6.42 3.51 5.43
N PHE A 336 -7.73 3.29 5.49
CA PHE A 336 -8.68 3.84 4.53
C PHE A 336 -9.37 5.14 4.95
N VAL A 337 -9.33 5.53 6.22
CA VAL A 337 -9.97 6.75 6.73
C VAL A 337 -8.95 7.69 7.37
N THR A 338 -8.44 7.36 8.56
CA THR A 338 -7.42 8.15 9.26
C THR A 338 -6.74 7.32 10.33
N THR A 339 -5.46 7.57 10.57
CA THR A 339 -4.62 6.84 11.53
C THR A 339 -4.99 7.12 12.99
N GLU A 340 -5.57 8.27 13.28
CA GLU A 340 -5.99 8.67 14.62
C GLU A 340 -7.45 8.24 14.88
N ILE A 341 -7.66 7.35 15.85
CA ILE A 341 -8.99 6.84 16.22
C ILE A 341 -9.44 7.51 17.51
N THR A 342 -10.43 8.40 17.41
CA THR A 342 -11.05 9.06 18.56
C THR A 342 -12.01 8.11 19.29
N GLU A 343 -12.39 8.43 20.53
CA GLU A 343 -13.40 7.66 21.27
C GLU A 343 -14.76 7.60 20.54
N LEU A 344 -15.09 8.66 19.79
CA LEU A 344 -16.28 8.73 18.97
C LEU A 344 -16.18 7.81 17.75
N ALA A 345 -15.05 7.81 17.05
CA ALA A 345 -14.81 6.90 15.94
C ALA A 345 -14.81 5.43 16.42
N GLU A 346 -14.20 5.16 17.58
CA GLU A 346 -14.20 3.83 18.20
C GLU A 346 -15.64 3.32 18.43
N ARG A 347 -16.51 4.17 18.99
CA ARG A 347 -17.90 3.81 19.28
C ARG A 347 -18.80 3.77 18.06
N ASN A 348 -18.72 4.77 17.18
CA ASN A 348 -19.68 5.00 16.10
C ASN A 348 -19.29 4.29 14.79
N VAL A 349 -18.00 3.92 14.64
CA VAL A 349 -17.47 3.29 13.44
C VAL A 349 -16.82 1.94 13.75
N ILE A 350 -15.79 1.89 14.59
CA ILE A 350 -15.00 0.67 14.80
C ILE A 350 -15.85 -0.47 15.35
N GLN A 351 -16.60 -0.23 16.43
CA GLN A 351 -17.43 -1.26 17.05
C GLN A 351 -18.56 -1.75 16.11
N PRO A 352 -19.34 -0.89 15.44
CA PRO A 352 -20.30 -1.34 14.42
C PRO A 352 -19.65 -2.07 13.24
N LEU A 353 -18.49 -1.62 12.75
CA LEU A 353 -17.77 -2.26 11.65
C LEU A 353 -17.28 -3.66 12.05
N ALA A 354 -16.77 -3.81 13.27
CA ALA A 354 -16.38 -5.11 13.83
C ALA A 354 -17.57 -6.08 13.93
N ASN A 355 -18.75 -5.58 14.30
CA ASN A 355 -19.97 -6.40 14.30
C ASN A 355 -20.33 -6.86 12.88
N ILE A 356 -20.21 -5.99 11.87
CA ILE A 356 -20.45 -6.36 10.46
C ILE A 356 -19.47 -7.46 10.02
N ILE A 357 -18.17 -7.28 10.30
CA ILE A 357 -17.13 -8.27 9.99
C ILE A 357 -17.51 -9.62 10.61
N ARG A 358 -17.82 -9.65 11.91
CA ARG A 358 -18.14 -10.90 12.63
C ARG A 358 -19.42 -11.56 12.11
N ASN A 359 -20.48 -10.77 11.87
CA ASN A 359 -21.77 -11.27 11.39
C ASN A 359 -21.70 -11.83 9.97
N ASN A 360 -20.73 -11.38 9.17
CA ASN A 360 -20.46 -11.92 7.84
C ASN A 360 -19.32 -12.96 7.85
N ASN A 361 -19.11 -13.63 8.99
CA ASN A 361 -18.08 -14.65 9.17
C ASN A 361 -16.68 -14.20 8.70
N TYR A 362 -16.34 -12.94 8.93
CA TYR A 362 -15.07 -12.31 8.53
C TYR A 362 -14.85 -12.16 7.01
N ASP A 363 -15.91 -12.23 6.20
CA ASP A 363 -15.88 -11.64 4.87
C ASP A 363 -15.74 -10.11 5.03
N ILE A 364 -14.68 -9.54 4.46
CA ILE A 364 -14.35 -8.13 4.64
C ILE A 364 -15.16 -7.23 3.71
N LEU A 365 -15.66 -7.75 2.59
CA LEU A 365 -16.24 -6.92 1.54
C LEU A 365 -17.48 -6.16 2.03
N PRO A 366 -18.43 -6.77 2.79
CA PRO A 366 -19.54 -6.04 3.38
C PRO A 366 -19.12 -4.87 4.30
N ALA A 367 -18.01 -5.05 5.03
CA ALA A 367 -17.47 -4.01 5.91
C ALA A 367 -16.89 -2.85 5.08
N LEU A 368 -16.13 -3.14 4.02
CA LEU A 368 -15.61 -2.12 3.10
C LEU A 368 -16.73 -1.34 2.43
N TYR A 369 -17.75 -2.01 1.88
CA TYR A 369 -18.92 -1.33 1.30
C TYR A 369 -19.62 -0.41 2.30
N THR A 370 -19.83 -0.89 3.53
CA THR A 370 -20.51 -0.08 4.56
C THR A 370 -19.67 1.15 4.92
N LEU A 371 -18.36 0.97 5.12
CA LEU A 371 -17.46 2.06 5.45
C LEU A 371 -17.43 3.14 4.36
N PHE A 372 -17.23 2.74 3.10
CA PHE A 372 -17.12 3.68 1.98
C PHE A 372 -18.44 4.33 1.57
N LYS A 373 -19.59 3.84 2.07
CA LYS A 373 -20.91 4.46 1.89
C LYS A 373 -21.34 5.33 3.07
N SER A 374 -20.57 5.35 4.16
CA SER A 374 -20.98 5.97 5.42
C SER A 374 -20.92 7.50 5.40
N ALA A 375 -21.77 8.14 6.20
CA ALA A 375 -21.70 9.56 6.47
C ALA A 375 -20.35 9.96 7.07
N HIS A 376 -19.79 9.13 7.95
CA HIS A 376 -18.46 9.32 8.52
C HIS A 376 -17.37 9.50 7.47
N PHE A 377 -17.31 8.61 6.47
CA PHE A 377 -16.28 8.63 5.44
C PHE A 377 -16.27 9.93 4.62
N TYR A 378 -17.45 10.55 4.44
CA TYR A 378 -17.61 11.78 3.68
C TYR A 378 -17.72 13.04 4.55
N HIS A 379 -17.51 12.94 5.86
CA HIS A 379 -17.57 14.08 6.75
C HIS A 379 -16.49 15.12 6.39
N PRO A 380 -16.78 16.44 6.39
CA PRO A 380 -15.80 17.48 5.99
C PRO A 380 -14.48 17.49 6.78
N HIS A 381 -14.49 16.98 8.02
CA HIS A 381 -13.29 16.84 8.84
C HIS A 381 -12.48 15.55 8.57
N ILE A 382 -13.03 14.59 7.84
CA ILE A 382 -12.33 13.37 7.39
C ILE A 382 -11.65 13.59 6.03
N ILE A 383 -12.23 14.41 5.16
CA ILE A 383 -11.63 14.72 3.85
C ILE A 383 -10.32 15.51 4.04
N GLY A 384 -9.23 15.04 3.42
CA GLY A 384 -7.92 15.69 3.46
C GLY A 384 -7.28 15.64 4.84
N VAL A 385 -7.45 14.54 5.58
CA VAL A 385 -6.91 14.37 6.93
C VAL A 385 -5.72 13.40 6.98
N VAL A 386 -5.40 12.73 5.86
CA VAL A 386 -4.29 11.78 5.80
C VAL A 386 -3.17 12.30 4.91
N ILE A 387 -1.94 12.19 5.39
CA ILE A 387 -0.76 12.44 4.57
C ILE A 387 -0.52 11.24 3.63
N LYS A 388 -0.45 11.52 2.33
CA LYS A 388 -0.14 10.55 1.27
C LYS A 388 1.17 9.82 1.59
N ASN A 389 1.09 8.50 1.73
CA ASN A 389 2.27 7.65 1.76
C ASN A 389 3.04 7.75 0.40
N PRO A 390 4.29 7.27 0.33
CA PRO A 390 5.09 7.40 -0.89
C PRO A 390 4.51 6.75 -2.16
N PHE A 391 3.69 5.70 -2.05
CA PHE A 391 2.99 5.12 -3.19
C PHE A 391 1.90 6.06 -3.70
N ASP A 392 1.03 6.55 -2.80
CA ASP A 392 -0.03 7.49 -3.14
C ASP A 392 0.50 8.80 -3.69
N PHE A 393 1.64 9.26 -3.17
CA PHE A 393 2.31 10.46 -3.66
C PHE A 393 2.90 10.23 -5.07
N THR A 394 3.78 9.24 -5.21
CA THR A 394 4.54 9.05 -6.46
C THR A 394 3.68 8.48 -7.58
N LEU A 395 3.01 7.34 -7.34
CA LEU A 395 2.20 6.65 -8.35
C LEU A 395 0.87 7.38 -8.59
N GLY A 396 0.34 8.06 -7.57
CA GLY A 396 -0.83 8.90 -7.72
C GLY A 396 -0.61 10.05 -8.70
N PHE A 397 0.54 10.74 -8.66
CA PHE A 397 0.89 11.73 -9.68
C PHE A 397 1.10 11.10 -11.05
N TRP A 398 1.79 9.97 -11.11
CA TRP A 398 2.00 9.26 -12.38
C TRP A 398 0.68 8.97 -13.10
N LYS A 399 -0.32 8.49 -12.36
CA LYS A 399 -1.67 8.25 -12.90
C LYS A 399 -2.40 9.55 -13.22
N SER A 400 -2.42 10.52 -12.29
CA SER A 400 -3.18 11.77 -12.45
C SER A 400 -2.71 12.59 -13.67
N PHE A 401 -1.40 12.62 -13.93
CA PHE A 401 -0.81 13.27 -15.10
C PHE A 401 -0.77 12.40 -16.36
N GLU A 402 -1.23 11.15 -16.27
CA GLU A 402 -1.18 10.15 -17.35
C GLU A 402 0.20 10.08 -18.01
N MET A 403 1.23 9.98 -17.17
CA MET A 403 2.62 9.97 -17.62
C MET A 403 2.92 8.74 -18.49
N THR A 404 3.96 8.87 -19.32
CA THR A 404 4.45 7.80 -20.20
C THR A 404 4.64 6.49 -19.43
N LYS A 405 4.17 5.39 -20.02
CA LYS A 405 4.28 4.04 -19.47
C LYS A 405 5.31 3.25 -20.25
N ALA A 406 5.92 2.26 -19.62
CA ALA A 406 6.76 1.29 -20.32
C ALA A 406 5.96 0.56 -21.40
N THR A 407 6.56 0.35 -22.57
CA THR A 407 5.90 -0.32 -23.71
C THR A 407 6.29 -1.79 -23.84
N ASN A 408 7.34 -2.21 -23.13
CA ASN A 408 7.86 -3.58 -23.14
C ASN A 408 8.53 -3.92 -21.78
N PRO A 409 8.80 -5.21 -21.49
CA PRO A 409 9.35 -5.62 -20.20
C PRO A 409 10.71 -5.03 -19.83
N ALA A 410 11.59 -4.78 -20.81
CA ALA A 410 12.89 -4.17 -20.56
C ALA A 410 12.75 -2.71 -20.12
N GLU A 411 11.89 -1.94 -20.81
CA GLU A 411 11.50 -0.61 -20.37
C GLU A 411 10.80 -0.62 -19.01
N GLU A 412 9.98 -1.65 -18.70
CA GLU A 412 9.30 -1.76 -17.40
C GLU A 412 10.30 -1.79 -16.24
N ARG A 413 11.31 -2.65 -16.34
CA ARG A 413 12.39 -2.73 -15.33
C ARG A 413 13.11 -1.41 -15.22
N ASP A 414 13.62 -0.90 -16.33
CA ASP A 414 14.44 0.30 -16.36
C ASP A 414 13.67 1.50 -15.80
N MET A 415 12.45 1.71 -16.30
CA MET A 415 11.63 2.86 -15.92
C MET A 415 11.23 2.82 -14.45
N TYR A 416 10.72 1.68 -13.99
CA TYR A 416 10.13 1.59 -12.67
C TYR A 416 11.15 1.31 -11.56
N THR A 417 12.40 0.96 -11.90
CA THR A 417 13.50 0.95 -10.92
C THR A 417 13.76 2.34 -10.36
N GLY A 418 13.72 3.38 -11.19
CA GLY A 418 13.83 4.77 -10.72
C GLY A 418 12.71 5.12 -9.74
N VAL A 419 11.46 4.73 -10.06
CA VAL A 419 10.28 4.95 -9.21
C VAL A 419 10.39 4.20 -7.88
N LEU A 420 10.83 2.95 -7.90
CA LEU A 420 11.09 2.14 -6.70
C LEU A 420 12.02 2.87 -5.72
N TRP A 421 13.14 3.38 -6.21
CA TRP A 421 14.14 4.03 -5.37
C TRP A 421 13.72 5.43 -4.90
N GLN A 422 12.88 6.13 -5.66
CA GLN A 422 12.27 7.36 -5.17
C GLN A 422 11.31 7.10 -4.00
N MET A 423 10.48 6.05 -4.08
CA MET A 423 9.61 5.69 -2.96
C MET A 423 10.42 5.23 -1.73
N ALA A 424 11.53 4.50 -1.93
CA ALA A 424 12.46 4.15 -0.85
C ALA A 424 13.05 5.40 -0.17
N ASN A 425 13.49 6.40 -0.94
CA ASN A 425 13.96 7.70 -0.41
C ASN A 425 12.90 8.48 0.37
N LEU A 426 11.62 8.17 0.16
CA LEU A 426 10.51 8.75 0.93
C LEU A 426 10.06 7.86 2.10
N GLY A 427 10.79 6.78 2.38
CA GLY A 427 10.60 5.89 3.53
C GLY A 427 9.72 4.66 3.27
N MET A 428 9.44 4.32 2.00
CA MET A 428 8.60 3.17 1.67
C MET A 428 9.10 2.43 0.42
N GLU A 429 9.81 1.33 0.62
CA GLU A 429 10.21 0.43 -0.46
C GLU A 429 9.15 -0.65 -0.71
N VAL A 430 8.86 -0.92 -1.98
CA VAL A 430 7.88 -1.95 -2.37
C VAL A 430 8.36 -3.32 -1.88
N GLY A 431 7.48 -4.04 -1.17
CA GLY A 431 7.73 -5.40 -0.67
C GLY A 431 8.58 -5.49 0.60
N ASP A 432 9.07 -4.37 1.14
CA ASP A 432 10.01 -4.36 2.27
C ASP A 432 9.61 -3.36 3.35
N PRO A 433 8.53 -3.65 4.10
CA PRO A 433 8.23 -2.91 5.33
C PRO A 433 9.41 -3.00 6.31
N PRO A 434 9.62 -1.99 7.17
CA PRO A 434 10.80 -1.93 8.04
C PRO A 434 10.82 -3.00 9.14
N ASN A 435 9.66 -3.53 9.56
CA ASN A 435 9.55 -4.62 10.54
C ASN A 435 8.21 -5.38 10.37
N VAL A 436 7.99 -6.38 11.22
CA VAL A 436 6.80 -7.24 11.22
C VAL A 436 5.48 -6.53 11.56
N ALA A 437 5.53 -5.31 12.13
CA ALA A 437 4.36 -4.46 12.32
C ALA A 437 4.01 -3.58 11.09
N GLY A 438 4.79 -3.69 10.01
CA GLY A 438 4.60 -2.91 8.79
C GLY A 438 5.25 -1.52 8.88
N TRP A 439 4.70 -0.53 8.18
CA TRP A 439 5.21 0.84 8.18
C TRP A 439 4.75 1.64 9.41
N PRO A 440 5.68 2.24 10.18
CA PRO A 440 5.37 2.97 11.40
C PRO A 440 4.31 4.07 11.29
N PRO A 441 4.22 4.84 10.20
CA PRO A 441 3.20 5.88 10.08
C PRO A 441 1.74 5.42 10.23
N TYR A 442 1.45 4.12 10.13
CA TYR A 442 0.10 3.58 10.34
C TYR A 442 -0.21 3.18 11.78
N TYR A 443 0.77 3.13 12.69
CA TYR A 443 0.55 2.65 14.06
C TYR A 443 1.37 3.37 15.14
N GLN A 444 2.45 4.07 14.77
CA GLN A 444 3.38 4.65 15.73
C GLN A 444 2.86 6.00 16.25
N THR A 445 2.39 5.97 17.49
CA THR A 445 1.98 7.16 18.24
C THR A 445 3.18 7.99 18.68
N PRO A 446 3.03 9.32 18.85
CA PRO A 446 1.80 10.09 18.60
C PRO A 446 1.71 10.67 17.18
N LEU A 447 2.74 10.50 16.36
CA LEU A 447 2.86 11.22 15.09
C LEU A 447 2.08 10.57 13.95
N TYR A 448 1.94 9.24 13.94
CA TYR A 448 1.26 8.49 12.89
C TYR A 448 1.72 8.91 11.48
N ASP A 449 0.80 9.30 10.60
CA ASP A 449 1.06 9.65 9.21
C ASP A 449 1.92 10.90 9.06
N LYS A 450 2.04 11.74 10.10
CA LYS A 450 2.99 12.86 10.11
C LYS A 450 4.45 12.39 10.02
N ILE A 451 4.74 11.14 10.39
CA ILE A 451 6.08 10.55 10.24
C ILE A 451 6.51 10.52 8.76
N TRP A 452 5.58 10.51 7.80
CA TRP A 452 5.91 10.61 6.37
C TRP A 452 6.61 11.93 5.99
N ILE A 453 6.54 12.95 6.85
CA ILE A 453 7.09 14.29 6.62
C ILE A 453 8.12 14.60 7.71
N ASN A 454 9.39 14.59 7.31
CA ASN A 454 10.51 15.08 8.11
C ASN A 454 11.37 16.03 7.24
N THR A 455 12.43 16.60 7.82
CA THR A 455 13.32 17.54 7.12
C THR A 455 13.91 16.94 5.84
N TYR A 456 14.15 15.63 5.78
CA TYR A 456 14.68 14.95 4.61
C TYR A 456 13.57 14.69 3.57
N THR A 457 12.47 14.04 3.96
CA THR A 457 11.43 13.61 3.04
C THR A 457 10.66 14.77 2.43
N ILE A 458 10.49 15.90 3.13
CA ILE A 458 9.80 17.07 2.56
C ILE A 458 10.59 17.67 1.38
N SER A 459 11.91 17.81 1.53
CA SER A 459 12.78 18.32 0.45
C SER A 459 12.81 17.35 -0.73
N ARG A 460 12.79 16.03 -0.48
CA ARG A 460 12.70 15.01 -1.54
C ARG A 460 11.36 15.06 -2.27
N ARG A 461 10.24 15.26 -1.55
CA ARG A 461 8.90 15.41 -2.16
C ARG A 461 8.83 16.64 -3.06
N ILE A 462 9.35 17.79 -2.61
CA ILE A 462 9.43 19.02 -3.41
C ILE A 462 10.29 18.80 -4.65
N PHE A 463 11.48 18.22 -4.48
CA PHE A 463 12.35 17.90 -5.62
C PHE A 463 11.66 16.97 -6.64
N LEU A 464 10.90 15.99 -6.16
CA LEU A 464 10.13 15.07 -6.99
C LEU A 464 9.07 15.82 -7.80
N THR A 465 8.29 16.70 -7.18
CA THR A 465 7.25 17.48 -7.87
C THR A 465 7.81 18.52 -8.83
N ASP A 466 8.94 19.13 -8.52
CA ASP A 466 9.60 20.07 -9.43
C ASP A 466 10.17 19.33 -10.64
N SER A 467 10.75 18.15 -10.40
CA SER A 467 11.22 17.25 -11.45
C SER A 467 10.06 16.87 -12.37
N LEU A 468 8.91 16.49 -11.83
CA LEU A 468 7.71 16.17 -12.62
C LEU A 468 7.39 17.26 -13.65
N VAL A 469 7.43 18.53 -13.23
CA VAL A 469 6.95 19.65 -14.05
C VAL A 469 7.98 20.14 -15.07
N PHE A 470 9.25 20.27 -14.68
CA PHE A 470 10.23 20.98 -15.50
C PHE A 470 11.16 20.08 -16.32
N TRP A 471 11.79 19.10 -15.69
CA TRP A 471 12.86 18.31 -16.32
C TRP A 471 12.57 16.82 -16.42
N GLY A 472 11.46 16.34 -15.85
CA GLY A 472 11.12 14.92 -15.77
C GLY A 472 12.02 14.12 -14.83
N PHE A 473 11.65 12.86 -14.60
CA PHE A 473 12.51 11.89 -13.94
C PHE A 473 13.39 11.23 -14.97
N ARG A 474 14.70 11.21 -14.71
CA ARG A 474 15.58 10.25 -15.35
C ARG A 474 15.26 8.88 -14.78
N LEU A 475 14.64 8.03 -15.61
CA LEU A 475 14.28 6.69 -15.20
C LEU A 475 15.38 5.69 -15.60
N SER A 476 16.06 5.94 -16.71
CA SER A 476 17.25 5.20 -17.16
C SER A 476 18.19 6.10 -17.96
N ASP A 477 19.27 5.55 -18.51
CA ASP A 477 20.14 6.27 -19.46
C ASP A 477 19.42 6.69 -20.75
N ARG A 478 18.26 6.10 -21.05
CA ARG A 478 17.53 6.30 -22.31
C ARG A 478 16.13 6.87 -22.12
N ALA A 479 15.60 6.94 -20.89
CA ALA A 479 14.22 7.30 -20.63
C ALA A 479 14.10 8.46 -19.63
N MET A 480 13.34 9.47 -20.03
CA MET A 480 12.87 10.55 -19.16
C MET A 480 11.34 10.58 -19.19
N ALA A 481 10.70 10.68 -18.02
CA ALA A 481 9.25 10.87 -17.94
C ALA A 481 8.93 12.12 -17.14
N ASN A 482 8.19 13.03 -17.74
CA ASN A 482 7.67 14.25 -17.13
C ASN A 482 6.13 14.20 -17.04
N ALA A 483 5.58 15.03 -16.17
CA ALA A 483 4.15 15.30 -16.14
C ALA A 483 3.72 15.89 -17.49
N ASN A 484 2.68 15.32 -18.09
CA ASN A 484 2.10 15.87 -19.32
C ASN A 484 1.10 16.98 -18.96
N VAL A 485 1.60 18.10 -18.40
CA VAL A 485 0.78 19.19 -17.87
C VAL A 485 -0.18 19.75 -18.92
N LEU A 486 0.26 19.88 -20.18
CA LEU A 486 -0.62 20.33 -21.27
C LEU A 486 -1.78 19.36 -21.52
N ASN A 487 -1.51 18.06 -21.64
CA ASN A 487 -2.56 17.05 -21.84
C ASN A 487 -3.49 16.95 -20.63
N PHE A 488 -2.93 17.08 -19.42
CA PHE A 488 -3.71 17.13 -18.20
C PHE A 488 -4.71 18.29 -18.24
N VAL A 489 -4.24 19.51 -18.52
CA VAL A 489 -5.07 20.71 -18.64
C VAL A 489 -6.08 20.60 -19.77
N ASP A 490 -5.69 20.04 -20.92
CA ASP A 490 -6.59 19.91 -22.08
C ASP A 490 -7.84 19.06 -21.82
N LYS A 491 -7.77 18.16 -20.83
CA LYS A 491 -8.86 17.26 -20.44
C LYS A 491 -9.76 17.84 -19.34
N LEU A 492 -9.40 18.95 -18.72
CA LEU A 492 -10.20 19.59 -17.69
C LEU A 492 -11.33 20.43 -18.32
N PRO A 493 -12.51 20.52 -17.68
CA PRO A 493 -13.64 21.28 -18.22
C PRO A 493 -13.46 22.80 -18.05
N GLY A 494 -13.66 23.55 -19.14
CA GLY A 494 -13.72 25.02 -19.10
C GLY A 494 -12.40 25.70 -18.74
N VAL A 495 -11.27 25.09 -19.11
CA VAL A 495 -9.92 25.57 -18.76
C VAL A 495 -9.52 26.88 -19.39
N GLU A 496 -10.26 27.40 -20.38
CA GLU A 496 -10.07 28.76 -20.86
C GLU A 496 -10.29 29.80 -19.75
N ASP A 497 -11.09 29.49 -18.73
CA ASP A 497 -11.23 30.28 -17.51
C ASP A 497 -10.13 29.87 -16.50
N PRO A 498 -9.20 30.78 -16.14
CA PRO A 498 -8.11 30.45 -15.21
C PRO A 498 -8.62 30.05 -13.83
N ASN A 499 -9.79 30.54 -13.40
CA ASN A 499 -10.36 30.19 -12.10
C ASN A 499 -10.83 28.73 -12.07
N LYS A 500 -11.48 28.28 -13.15
CA LYS A 500 -11.88 26.87 -13.32
C LYS A 500 -10.66 25.98 -13.43
N LEU A 501 -9.68 26.35 -14.25
CA LEU A 501 -8.43 25.60 -14.38
C LEU A 501 -7.80 25.30 -13.01
N ILE A 502 -7.68 26.29 -12.13
CA ILE A 502 -7.08 26.13 -10.81
C ILE A 502 -7.94 25.21 -9.92
N ARG A 503 -9.27 25.41 -9.88
CA ARG A 503 -10.17 24.58 -9.05
C ARG A 503 -10.19 23.13 -9.50
N GLU A 504 -10.30 22.89 -10.80
CA GLU A 504 -10.32 21.55 -11.38
C GLU A 504 -8.98 20.84 -11.20
N SER A 505 -7.86 21.56 -11.36
CA SER A 505 -6.52 21.02 -11.05
C SER A 505 -6.37 20.67 -9.57
N ALA A 506 -6.86 21.54 -8.66
CA ALA A 506 -6.80 21.32 -7.22
C ALA A 506 -7.63 20.09 -6.79
N LEU A 507 -8.84 19.93 -7.34
CA LEU A 507 -9.70 18.77 -7.12
C LEU A 507 -8.96 17.46 -7.43
N ILE A 508 -8.35 17.39 -8.61
CA ILE A 508 -7.70 16.17 -9.10
C ILE A 508 -6.38 15.91 -8.40
N LEU A 509 -5.50 16.91 -8.25
CA LEU A 509 -4.16 16.72 -7.69
C LEU A 509 -4.15 16.73 -6.16
N LEU A 510 -4.87 17.66 -5.54
CA LEU A 510 -4.87 17.85 -4.09
C LEU A 510 -5.97 17.04 -3.43
N GLY A 511 -7.18 17.04 -4.00
CA GLY A 511 -8.36 16.40 -3.38
C GLY A 511 -9.01 17.23 -2.28
N VAL A 512 -8.52 18.46 -2.11
CA VAL A 512 -9.02 19.47 -1.19
C VAL A 512 -9.09 20.81 -1.91
N ASP A 513 -10.02 21.66 -1.48
CA ASP A 513 -10.15 23.00 -2.03
C ASP A 513 -9.00 23.89 -1.53
N LEU A 514 -8.52 24.77 -2.41
CA LEU A 514 -7.56 25.80 -2.02
C LEU A 514 -8.24 26.89 -1.21
N GLY A 515 -7.59 27.32 -0.13
CA GLY A 515 -7.93 28.57 0.53
C GLY A 515 -7.73 29.77 -0.40
N THR A 516 -8.37 30.90 -0.08
CA THR A 516 -8.33 32.11 -0.91
C THR A 516 -6.89 32.57 -1.19
N VAL A 517 -6.01 32.54 -0.20
CA VAL A 517 -4.61 32.98 -0.35
C VAL A 517 -3.85 32.08 -1.32
N GLN A 518 -3.93 30.76 -1.13
CA GLN A 518 -3.29 29.78 -2.01
C GLN A 518 -3.82 29.87 -3.44
N PHE A 519 -5.15 30.02 -3.58
CA PHE A 519 -5.80 30.16 -4.87
C PHE A 519 -5.28 31.39 -5.64
N GLU A 520 -5.25 32.56 -4.98
CA GLU A 520 -4.74 33.78 -5.60
C GLU A 520 -3.25 33.70 -5.93
N GLN A 521 -2.44 33.02 -5.09
CA GLN A 521 -1.02 32.82 -5.38
C GLN A 521 -0.80 32.03 -6.68
N VAL A 522 -1.52 30.92 -6.87
CA VAL A 522 -1.45 30.14 -8.12
C VAL A 522 -1.95 30.96 -9.30
N LYS A 523 -3.04 31.71 -9.12
CA LYS A 523 -3.63 32.56 -10.16
C LYS A 523 -2.68 33.65 -10.64
N GLN A 524 -2.04 34.36 -9.72
CA GLN A 524 -1.06 35.40 -10.05
C GLN A 524 0.09 34.84 -10.89
N VAL A 525 0.58 33.64 -10.57
CA VAL A 525 1.65 33.00 -11.34
C VAL A 525 1.17 32.52 -12.71
N LEU A 526 -0.02 31.91 -12.80
CA LEU A 526 -0.63 31.51 -14.06
C LEU A 526 -0.83 32.71 -15.02
N LEU A 527 -1.23 33.86 -14.46
CA LEU A 527 -1.40 35.10 -15.20
C LEU A 527 -0.08 35.84 -15.47
N SER A 528 1.06 35.34 -14.98
CA SER A 528 2.37 36.00 -15.08
C SER A 528 2.34 37.43 -14.48
N GLY A 529 1.69 37.57 -13.32
CA GLY A 529 1.53 38.82 -12.59
C GLY A 529 0.51 39.80 -13.19
N GLN A 530 -0.26 39.39 -14.20
CA GLN A 530 -1.30 40.22 -14.80
C GLN A 530 -2.60 40.11 -14.00
N GLU A 531 -3.37 41.19 -13.93
CA GLU A 531 -4.63 41.23 -13.15
C GLU A 531 -5.82 40.60 -13.87
N GLN A 532 -5.78 40.54 -15.21
CA GLN A 532 -6.94 40.21 -16.02
C GLN A 532 -6.92 38.76 -16.53
N ASP A 533 -8.05 38.06 -16.39
CA ASP A 533 -8.16 36.63 -16.73
C ASP A 533 -7.98 36.34 -18.23
N TYR A 534 -8.19 37.35 -19.10
CA TYR A 534 -8.04 37.18 -20.55
C TYR A 534 -6.58 36.89 -20.97
N TYR A 535 -5.58 37.18 -20.14
CA TYR A 535 -4.17 36.88 -20.45
C TYR A 535 -3.92 35.37 -20.53
N TRP A 536 -4.55 34.60 -19.65
CA TRP A 536 -4.56 33.14 -19.77
C TRP A 536 -5.50 32.70 -20.90
N THR A 537 -6.73 33.20 -20.90
CA THR A 537 -7.78 32.82 -21.87
C THR A 537 -7.26 32.91 -23.31
N GLY A 538 -6.65 34.04 -23.68
CA GLY A 538 -6.12 34.28 -25.02
C GLY A 538 -4.93 33.40 -25.37
N ALA A 539 -4.02 33.17 -24.42
CA ALA A 539 -2.87 32.28 -24.63
C ALA A 539 -3.32 30.84 -24.88
N TRP A 540 -4.27 30.35 -24.07
CA TRP A 540 -4.84 29.01 -24.20
C TRP A 540 -5.59 28.82 -25.52
N LEU A 541 -6.50 29.74 -25.87
CA LEU A 541 -7.26 29.67 -27.12
C LEU A 541 -6.35 29.75 -28.36
N THR A 542 -5.28 30.55 -28.30
CA THR A 542 -4.27 30.62 -29.38
C THR A 542 -3.55 29.29 -29.56
N TYR A 543 -3.15 28.63 -28.46
CA TYR A 543 -2.56 27.29 -28.51
C TYR A 543 -3.56 26.25 -29.04
N LYS A 544 -4.81 26.26 -28.58
CA LYS A 544 -5.85 25.34 -29.05
C LYS A 544 -6.18 25.48 -30.52
N ALA A 545 -6.13 26.70 -31.06
CA ALA A 545 -6.34 26.94 -32.49
C ALA A 545 -5.24 26.33 -33.37
N ASN A 546 -4.00 26.23 -32.87
CA ASN A 546 -2.90 25.54 -33.57
C ASN A 546 -1.88 24.94 -32.58
N PRO A 547 -2.10 23.69 -32.11
CA PRO A 547 -1.22 23.05 -31.12
C PRO A 547 0.22 22.80 -31.61
N ASN A 548 0.45 22.84 -32.93
CA ASN A 548 1.77 22.68 -33.55
C ASN A 548 2.55 24.00 -33.57
N ASN A 549 1.95 25.14 -33.21
CA ASN A 549 2.65 26.41 -33.08
C ASN A 549 3.55 26.40 -31.84
N ALA A 550 4.87 26.30 -32.06
CA ALA A 550 5.87 26.22 -31.00
C ALA A 550 5.86 27.43 -30.06
N LEU A 551 5.61 28.64 -30.58
CA LEU A 551 5.54 29.85 -29.75
C LEU A 551 4.31 29.82 -28.84
N ALA A 552 3.13 29.51 -29.39
CA ALA A 552 1.90 29.42 -28.61
C ALA A 552 2.00 28.34 -27.52
N ARG A 553 2.56 27.17 -27.87
CA ARG A 553 2.85 26.09 -26.92
C ARG A 553 3.79 26.55 -25.80
N THR A 554 4.87 27.26 -26.16
CA THR A 554 5.86 27.77 -25.20
C THR A 554 5.24 28.82 -24.27
N THR A 555 4.42 29.73 -24.80
CA THR A 555 3.68 30.73 -24.00
C THR A 555 2.77 30.08 -22.96
N VAL A 556 2.04 29.03 -23.34
CA VAL A 556 1.18 28.29 -22.40
C VAL A 556 2.02 27.55 -21.36
N LEU A 557 3.09 26.86 -21.75
CA LEU A 557 3.97 26.15 -20.81
C LEU A 557 4.67 27.07 -19.82
N ASN A 558 5.10 28.26 -20.25
CA ASN A 558 5.72 29.27 -19.37
C ASN A 558 4.75 29.82 -18.30
N ARG A 559 3.43 29.62 -18.48
CA ARG A 559 2.40 29.94 -17.49
C ARG A 559 2.03 28.74 -16.64
N LEU A 560 1.82 27.59 -17.29
CA LEU A 560 1.41 26.35 -16.61
C LEU A 560 2.50 25.81 -15.69
N ASN A 561 3.75 25.71 -16.15
CA ASN A 561 4.80 25.05 -15.36
C ASN A 561 5.05 25.76 -14.01
N PRO A 562 5.24 27.09 -13.94
CA PRO A 562 5.39 27.76 -12.65
C PRO A 562 4.14 27.67 -11.76
N ALA A 563 2.93 27.73 -12.35
CA ALA A 563 1.69 27.60 -11.59
C ALA A 563 1.54 26.20 -10.97
N PHE A 564 1.86 25.15 -11.73
CA PHE A 564 1.84 23.76 -11.26
C PHE A 564 2.96 23.46 -10.27
N GLN A 565 4.14 24.09 -10.41
CA GLN A 565 5.20 23.98 -9.40
C GLN A 565 4.70 24.48 -8.05
N ILE A 566 4.15 25.69 -7.99
CA ILE A 566 3.60 26.24 -6.75
C ILE A 566 2.49 25.36 -6.21
N LEU A 567 1.54 24.97 -7.06
CA LEU A 567 0.44 24.09 -6.68
C LEU A 567 0.94 22.79 -6.02
N LEU A 568 1.93 22.12 -6.62
CA LEU A 568 2.45 20.84 -6.14
C LEU A 568 3.39 20.96 -4.94
N GLN A 569 3.94 22.13 -4.66
CA GLN A 569 4.74 22.39 -3.45
C GLN A 569 3.90 22.71 -2.20
N MET A 570 2.59 22.92 -2.35
CA MET A 570 1.70 23.25 -1.24
C MET A 570 1.54 22.09 -0.24
N ALA A 571 1.24 22.43 1.01
CA ALA A 571 0.97 21.44 2.06
C ALA A 571 -0.21 20.53 1.68
N GLU A 572 -1.23 21.11 1.05
CA GLU A 572 -2.43 20.45 0.53
C GLU A 572 -2.10 19.31 -0.46
N THR A 573 -0.98 19.41 -1.17
CA THR A 573 -0.51 18.37 -2.11
C THR A 573 -0.14 17.09 -1.40
N HIS A 574 0.23 17.16 -0.13
CA HIS A 574 0.58 15.99 0.65
C HIS A 574 -0.63 15.30 1.27
N LEU A 575 -1.85 15.87 1.18
CA LEU A 575 -3.05 15.36 1.85
C LEU A 575 -3.95 14.53 0.92
N MET A 576 -4.78 13.64 1.46
CA MET A 576 -5.86 12.95 0.74
C MET A 576 -7.08 12.61 1.62
#